data_AF-A0A7C5RG52-F1
#
_entry.id   AF-A0A7C5RG52-F1
#
_cell.length_a   1.000
_cell.length_b   1.000
_cell.length_c   1.000
_cell.angle_alpha   90.00
_cell.angle_beta   90.00
_cell.angle_gamma   90.00
#
_symmetry.space_group_name_H-M   'P 1'
#
loop_
_entity.id
_entity.type
_entity.pdbx_description
1 polymer ?
#
loop_
_entity_poly.entity_id
_entity_poly.type
_entity_poly.pdbx_seq_one_letter_code
_entity_poly.pdbx_strand_id
1 'polypeptide(L)'
;YNAICSLGAIIPIVGEDFEKAIPYIGETTVKGRFQTIKSNRGFYVVIDYAHTPDSLEKTLETGRTFSPKVLTVVFGAGGDRDKGKRPMMGEIASKLADKVIITSDNPRSENPSQIISDILKGIPKENLNKVKVIEDRKEAINTALKEAVQGEIIIIAGKGHEDYQIIGSQKIHFSDYEEVITSKYF
;
A
#
# COMPACT_ATOMS: atom_id res chain seq x y z
N TYR A 1 -1.14 -11.15 -15.49
CA TYR A 1 -1.80 -12.40 -15.04
C TYR A 1 -3.32 -12.22 -14.93
N ASN A 2 -3.84 -11.47 -13.95
CA ASN A 2 -5.30 -11.36 -13.70
C ASN A 2 -6.13 -10.95 -14.93
N ALA A 3 -5.69 -9.95 -15.70
CA ALA A 3 -6.39 -9.53 -16.92
C ALA A 3 -6.49 -10.67 -17.95
N ILE A 4 -5.41 -11.45 -18.13
CA ILE A 4 -5.37 -12.59 -19.05
C ILE A 4 -6.31 -13.70 -18.57
N CYS A 5 -6.35 -14.00 -17.27
CA CYS A 5 -7.28 -14.98 -16.71
C CYS A 5 -8.74 -14.56 -16.92
N SER A 6 -9.06 -13.27 -16.71
CA SER A 6 -10.41 -12.74 -16.94
C SER A 6 -10.84 -12.88 -18.40
N LEU A 7 -9.96 -12.49 -19.35
CA LEU A 7 -10.22 -12.65 -20.78
C LEU A 7 -10.39 -14.12 -21.17
N GLY A 8 -9.45 -14.98 -20.74
CA GLY A 8 -9.47 -16.41 -21.06
C GLY A 8 -10.70 -17.14 -20.50
N ALA A 9 -11.28 -16.67 -19.39
CA ALA A 9 -12.50 -17.23 -18.82
C ALA A 9 -13.77 -16.79 -19.57
N ILE A 10 -13.82 -15.54 -20.03
CA ILE A 10 -15.03 -14.94 -20.63
C ILE A 10 -15.16 -15.27 -22.11
N ILE A 11 -14.05 -15.25 -22.86
CA ILE A 11 -14.06 -15.43 -24.33
C ILE A 11 -14.75 -16.73 -24.77
N PRO A 12 -14.49 -17.91 -24.17
CA PRO A 12 -15.17 -19.15 -24.57
C PRO A 12 -16.67 -19.17 -24.26
N ILE A 13 -17.13 -18.36 -23.30
CA ILE A 13 -18.53 -18.34 -22.81
C ILE A 13 -19.37 -17.37 -23.62
N VAL A 14 -18.86 -16.16 -23.83
CA VAL A 14 -19.61 -15.05 -24.46
C VAL A 14 -19.41 -15.04 -25.97
N GLY A 15 -18.38 -15.73 -26.47
CA GLY A 15 -18.04 -15.76 -27.90
C GLY A 15 -17.62 -14.38 -28.44
N GLU A 16 -17.18 -13.48 -27.56
CA GLU A 16 -16.75 -12.15 -27.95
C GLU A 16 -15.34 -12.16 -28.53
N ASP A 17 -15.14 -11.23 -29.48
CA ASP A 17 -13.84 -10.95 -30.07
C ASP A 17 -12.91 -10.31 -29.01
N PHE A 18 -11.72 -10.88 -28.85
CA PHE A 18 -10.69 -10.40 -27.93
C PHE A 18 -10.42 -8.90 -28.10
N GLU A 19 -10.45 -8.39 -29.34
CA GLU A 19 -10.20 -6.98 -29.64
C GLU A 19 -11.25 -6.06 -29.01
N LYS A 20 -12.50 -6.51 -28.86
CA LYS A 20 -13.58 -5.73 -28.25
C LYS A 20 -13.43 -5.59 -26.73
N ALA A 21 -12.70 -6.48 -26.08
CA ALA A 21 -12.49 -6.44 -24.64
C ALA A 21 -11.36 -5.46 -24.21
N ILE A 22 -10.46 -5.10 -25.13
CA ILE A 22 -9.28 -4.26 -24.85
C ILE A 22 -9.65 -2.88 -24.26
N PRO A 23 -10.61 -2.12 -24.82
CA PRO A 23 -10.95 -0.79 -24.29
C PRO A 23 -11.41 -0.86 -22.83
N TYR A 24 -12.22 -1.86 -22.49
CA TYR A 24 -12.73 -2.04 -21.13
C TYR A 24 -11.61 -2.33 -20.12
N ILE A 25 -10.59 -3.10 -20.51
CA ILE A 25 -9.43 -3.37 -19.65
C ILE A 25 -8.60 -2.09 -19.44
N GLY A 26 -8.42 -1.29 -20.49
CA GLY A 26 -7.66 -0.04 -20.41
C GLY A 26 -8.27 0.98 -19.45
N GLU A 27 -9.59 0.95 -19.25
CA GLU A 27 -10.31 1.88 -18.36
C GLU A 27 -10.57 1.30 -16.96
N THR A 28 -10.38 -0.01 -16.77
CA THR A 28 -10.70 -0.67 -15.49
C THR A 28 -9.70 -0.31 -14.41
N THR A 29 -10.17 0.33 -13.35
CA THR A 29 -9.45 0.48 -12.08
C THR A 29 -10.19 -0.24 -10.97
N VAL A 30 -9.51 -1.10 -10.21
CA VAL A 30 -10.09 -1.76 -9.04
C VAL A 30 -9.68 -1.00 -7.79
N LYS A 31 -10.67 -0.53 -7.01
CA LYS A 31 -10.42 0.23 -5.77
C LYS A 31 -9.50 -0.58 -4.84
N GLY A 32 -8.44 0.07 -4.35
CA GLY A 32 -7.47 -0.53 -3.44
C GLY A 32 -6.63 -1.68 -4.00
N ARG A 33 -6.53 -1.83 -5.33
CA ARG A 33 -5.65 -2.79 -6.02
C ARG A 33 -4.77 -2.04 -7.01
N PHE A 34 -3.56 -1.71 -6.57
CA PHE A 34 -2.62 -0.85 -7.28
C PHE A 34 -3.30 0.44 -7.80
N GLN A 35 -4.23 0.97 -7.01
CA GLN A 35 -5.06 2.11 -7.42
C GLN A 35 -4.19 3.35 -7.43
N THR A 36 -3.93 3.88 -8.63
CA THR A 36 -2.97 4.97 -8.83
C THR A 36 -3.69 6.33 -8.87
N ILE A 37 -3.13 7.29 -8.14
CA ILE A 37 -3.62 8.66 -8.02
C ILE A 37 -2.46 9.59 -8.33
N LYS A 38 -2.64 10.51 -9.28
CA LYS A 38 -1.61 11.48 -9.68
C LYS A 38 -1.77 12.77 -8.89
N SER A 39 -0.69 13.27 -8.31
CA SER A 39 -0.69 14.54 -7.58
C SER A 39 -0.48 15.74 -8.49
N ASN A 40 -0.88 16.92 -8.01
CA ASN A 40 -0.63 18.19 -8.70
C ASN A 40 0.87 18.61 -8.68
N ARG A 41 1.68 17.97 -7.82
CA ARG A 41 3.14 18.19 -7.66
C ARG A 41 3.99 17.22 -8.49
N GLY A 42 3.37 16.35 -9.29
CA GLY A 42 4.08 15.44 -10.20
C GLY A 42 4.68 14.21 -9.52
N PHE A 43 4.14 13.78 -8.38
CA PHE A 43 4.37 12.45 -7.79
C PHE A 43 3.10 11.61 -7.91
N TYR A 44 3.21 10.32 -7.62
CA TYR A 44 2.08 9.38 -7.64
C TYR A 44 1.87 8.74 -6.28
N VAL A 45 0.61 8.47 -5.95
CA VAL A 45 0.22 7.66 -4.80
C VAL A 45 -0.48 6.41 -5.31
N VAL A 46 -0.10 5.25 -4.76
CA VAL A 46 -0.71 3.96 -5.04
C VAL A 46 -1.35 3.45 -3.76
N ILE A 47 -2.65 3.15 -3.81
CA ILE A 47 -3.36 2.48 -2.72
C ILE A 47 -3.46 0.99 -3.03
N ASP A 48 -2.91 0.15 -2.15
CA ASP A 48 -2.94 -1.29 -2.31
C ASP A 48 -3.31 -2.03 -1.01
N TYR A 49 -3.99 -3.17 -1.14
CA TYR A 49 -4.39 -4.04 -0.03
C TYR A 49 -3.27 -4.99 0.44
N ALA A 50 -2.08 -4.90 -0.12
CA ALA A 50 -0.96 -5.76 0.21
C ALA A 50 -0.69 -5.75 1.72
N HIS A 51 -1.04 -6.87 2.39
CA HIS A 51 -0.97 -7.04 3.84
C HIS A 51 -0.27 -8.36 4.23
N THR A 52 0.35 -9.03 3.26
CA THR A 52 1.18 -10.22 3.44
C THR A 52 2.59 -9.94 2.91
N PRO A 53 3.63 -10.68 3.32
CA PRO A 53 4.99 -10.47 2.82
C PRO A 53 5.07 -10.54 1.29
N ASP A 54 4.52 -11.61 0.69
CA ASP A 54 4.49 -11.82 -0.76
C ASP A 54 3.73 -10.72 -1.52
N SER A 55 2.57 -10.28 -1.02
CA SER A 55 1.81 -9.21 -1.68
C SER A 55 2.52 -7.85 -1.58
N LEU A 56 3.19 -7.58 -0.44
CA LEU A 56 3.96 -6.35 -0.27
C LEU A 56 5.17 -6.34 -1.20
N GLU A 57 5.93 -7.45 -1.27
CA GLU A 57 7.06 -7.61 -2.19
C GLU A 57 6.64 -7.33 -3.63
N LYS A 58 5.62 -8.04 -4.13
CA LYS A 58 5.10 -7.85 -5.50
C LYS A 58 4.66 -6.42 -5.78
N THR A 59 4.03 -5.77 -4.81
CA THR A 59 3.57 -4.37 -4.96
C THR A 59 4.75 -3.42 -5.05
N LEU A 60 5.78 -3.59 -4.22
CA LEU A 60 6.99 -2.76 -4.24
C LEU A 60 7.83 -3.01 -5.50
N GLU A 61 7.99 -4.27 -5.92
CA GLU A 61 8.66 -4.63 -7.18
C GLU A 61 7.94 -4.01 -8.37
N THR A 62 6.60 -4.11 -8.42
CA THR A 62 5.80 -3.45 -9.45
C THR A 62 6.03 -1.93 -9.43
N GLY A 63 6.03 -1.30 -8.26
CA GLY A 63 6.39 0.11 -8.11
C GLY A 63 7.77 0.45 -8.68
N ARG A 64 8.77 -0.42 -8.51
CA ARG A 64 10.12 -0.25 -9.07
C ARG A 64 10.17 -0.36 -10.59
N THR A 65 9.29 -1.12 -11.23
CA THR A 65 9.27 -1.26 -12.71
C THR A 65 9.02 0.08 -13.41
N PHE A 66 8.33 1.01 -12.75
CA PHE A 66 8.10 2.37 -13.25
C PHE A 66 9.29 3.32 -13.12
N SER A 67 10.44 2.83 -12.61
CA SER A 67 11.67 3.60 -12.42
C SER A 67 11.46 4.95 -11.70
N PRO A 68 10.81 4.98 -10.53
CA PRO A 68 10.59 6.22 -9.81
C PRO A 68 11.90 6.82 -9.30
N LYS A 69 11.94 8.14 -9.10
CA LYS A 69 13.10 8.79 -8.47
C LYS A 69 13.28 8.35 -7.02
N VAL A 70 12.16 8.13 -6.33
CA VAL A 70 12.07 7.66 -4.95
C VAL A 70 10.88 6.74 -4.85
N LEU A 71 11.04 5.58 -4.22
CA LEU A 71 9.94 4.71 -3.82
C LEU A 71 9.74 4.78 -2.31
N THR A 72 8.59 5.28 -1.88
CA THR A 72 8.20 5.35 -0.47
C THR A 72 7.09 4.35 -0.19
N VAL A 73 7.15 3.66 0.94
CA VAL A 73 6.06 2.80 1.40
C VAL A 73 5.54 3.24 2.76
N VAL A 74 4.22 3.33 2.90
CA VAL A 74 3.51 3.56 4.17
C VAL A 74 2.71 2.30 4.48
N PHE A 75 3.02 1.61 5.57
CA PHE A 75 2.31 0.38 5.92
C PHE A 75 2.32 0.08 7.42
N GLY A 76 1.42 -0.81 7.82
CA GLY A 76 1.35 -1.38 9.16
C GLY A 76 1.03 -2.86 9.09
N ALA A 77 0.68 -3.45 10.23
CA ALA A 77 0.17 -4.81 10.30
C ALA A 77 -1.04 -4.89 11.24
N GLY A 78 -1.94 -5.85 10.97
CA GLY A 78 -3.07 -6.10 11.85
C GLY A 78 -2.65 -6.79 13.16
N GLY A 79 -3.26 -6.36 14.26
CA GLY A 79 -3.23 -7.09 15.55
C GLY A 79 -4.19 -8.27 15.57
N ASP A 80 -4.07 -9.15 16.55
CA ASP A 80 -4.82 -10.41 16.74
C ASP A 80 -4.81 -11.32 15.50
N ARG A 81 -3.70 -11.27 14.77
CA ARG A 81 -3.46 -12.01 13.53
C ARG A 81 -2.05 -12.58 13.53
N ASP A 82 -1.67 -13.18 12.42
CA ASP A 82 -0.32 -13.71 12.22
C ASP A 82 0.74 -12.65 12.52
N LYS A 83 1.52 -12.89 13.58
CA LYS A 83 2.64 -12.05 14.01
C LYS A 83 3.92 -12.38 13.23
N GLY A 84 4.04 -13.61 12.72
CA GLY A 84 5.22 -14.08 11.99
C GLY A 84 5.52 -13.25 10.75
N LYS A 85 4.48 -12.75 10.07
CA LYS A 85 4.65 -11.86 8.91
C LYS A 85 5.24 -10.48 9.22
N ARG A 86 5.12 -9.98 10.45
CA ARG A 86 5.51 -8.59 10.81
C ARG A 86 6.99 -8.31 10.50
N PRO A 87 7.97 -9.09 11.02
CA PRO A 87 9.37 -8.86 10.69
C PRO A 87 9.64 -9.07 9.19
N MET A 88 9.05 -10.10 8.56
CA MET A 88 9.23 -10.34 7.11
C MET A 88 8.82 -9.13 6.26
N MET A 89 7.68 -8.50 6.58
CA MET A 89 7.21 -7.30 5.89
C MET A 89 8.16 -6.10 6.11
N GLY A 90 8.70 -5.96 7.33
CA GLY A 90 9.73 -4.96 7.64
C GLY A 90 10.98 -5.14 6.79
N GLU A 91 11.51 -6.36 6.72
CA GLU A 91 12.68 -6.72 5.91
C GLU A 91 12.45 -6.35 4.44
N ILE A 92 11.36 -6.83 3.84
CA ILE A 92 10.98 -6.59 2.45
C ILE A 92 10.85 -5.10 2.15
N ALA A 93 10.11 -4.35 2.97
CA ALA A 93 9.95 -2.91 2.81
C ALA A 93 11.30 -2.19 2.86
N SER A 94 12.16 -2.55 3.82
CA SER A 94 13.48 -1.96 3.97
C SER A 94 14.44 -2.34 2.83
N LYS A 95 14.22 -3.45 2.13
CA LYS A 95 15.06 -3.84 0.98
C LYS A 95 14.62 -3.13 -0.29
N LEU A 96 13.32 -3.00 -0.52
CA LEU A 96 12.76 -2.59 -1.81
C LEU A 96 12.41 -1.10 -1.88
N ALA A 97 12.15 -0.43 -0.76
CA ALA A 97 11.83 1.00 -0.72
C ALA A 97 13.03 1.88 -0.34
N ASP A 98 13.02 3.12 -0.82
CA ASP A 98 13.99 4.16 -0.49
C ASP A 98 13.63 4.86 0.83
N LYS A 99 12.33 4.97 1.13
CA LYS A 99 11.80 5.45 2.41
C LYS A 99 10.71 4.49 2.91
N VAL A 100 10.72 4.21 4.20
CA VAL A 100 9.73 3.34 4.84
C VAL A 100 9.07 4.10 5.98
N ILE A 101 7.75 4.19 5.97
CA ILE A 101 6.96 4.76 7.06
C ILE A 101 6.12 3.62 7.66
N ILE A 102 6.43 3.27 8.90
CA ILE A 102 5.70 2.25 9.65
C ILE A 102 4.66 2.93 10.53
N THR A 103 3.42 2.47 10.44
CA THR A 103 2.27 3.06 11.12
C THR A 103 1.29 1.99 11.62
N SER A 104 0.24 2.43 12.31
CA SER A 104 -0.87 1.57 12.68
C SER A 104 -1.73 1.21 11.45
N ASP A 105 -2.30 0.01 11.45
CA ASP A 105 -3.36 -0.41 10.52
C ASP A 105 -4.59 -0.79 11.37
N ASN A 106 -4.91 -2.07 11.50
CA ASN A 106 -6.00 -2.53 12.37
C ASN A 106 -5.39 -3.16 13.65
N PRO A 107 -5.02 -2.37 14.67
CA PRO A 107 -4.36 -2.91 15.88
C PRO A 107 -5.26 -3.84 16.68
N ARG A 108 -6.60 -3.73 16.55
CA ARG A 108 -7.57 -4.53 17.31
C ARG A 108 -7.26 -4.45 18.80
N SER A 109 -7.15 -5.57 19.51
CA SER A 109 -6.85 -5.58 20.94
C SER A 109 -5.35 -5.47 21.28
N GLU A 110 -4.46 -5.56 20.29
CA GLU A 110 -3.02 -5.41 20.52
C GLU A 110 -2.60 -3.94 20.64
N ASN A 111 -1.52 -3.70 21.38
CA ASN A 111 -0.91 -2.38 21.46
C ASN A 111 -0.22 -2.05 20.12
N PRO A 112 -0.57 -0.93 19.44
CA PRO A 112 0.02 -0.55 18.15
C PRO A 112 1.55 -0.45 18.17
N SER A 113 2.12 0.14 19.23
CA SER A 113 3.57 0.25 19.40
C SER A 113 4.26 -1.12 19.46
N GLN A 114 3.60 -2.17 19.98
CA GLN A 114 4.15 -3.53 19.97
C GLN A 114 4.16 -4.12 18.56
N ILE A 115 3.10 -3.91 17.78
CA ILE A 115 3.04 -4.34 16.38
C ILE A 115 4.14 -3.66 15.57
N ILE A 116 4.31 -2.35 15.73
CA ILE A 116 5.37 -1.57 15.08
C ILE A 116 6.75 -2.11 15.47
N SER A 117 6.98 -2.37 16.76
CA SER A 117 8.22 -2.99 17.25
C SER A 117 8.50 -4.35 16.60
N ASP A 118 7.47 -5.18 16.43
CA ASP A 118 7.61 -6.47 15.75
C ASP A 118 7.99 -6.34 14.27
N ILE A 119 7.48 -5.31 13.57
CA ILE A 119 7.87 -5.01 12.19
C ILE A 119 9.34 -4.58 12.14
N LEU A 120 9.74 -3.68 13.04
CA LEU A 120 11.11 -3.15 13.12
C LEU A 120 12.15 -4.24 13.36
N LYS A 121 11.82 -5.34 14.05
CA LYS A 121 12.74 -6.47 14.29
C LYS A 121 13.26 -7.13 13.01
N GLY A 122 12.52 -7.04 11.90
CA GLY A 122 12.97 -7.58 10.61
C GLY A 122 13.82 -6.62 9.79
N ILE A 123 14.01 -5.38 10.24
CA ILE A 123 14.75 -4.38 9.49
C ILE A 123 16.24 -4.43 9.86
N PRO A 124 17.15 -4.66 8.88
CA PRO A 124 18.59 -4.60 9.11
C PRO A 124 19.02 -3.22 9.62
N LYS A 125 20.02 -3.17 10.51
CA LYS A 125 20.45 -1.93 11.18
C LYS A 125 20.87 -0.85 10.19
N GLU A 126 21.54 -1.24 9.12
CA GLU A 126 21.98 -0.39 8.02
C GLU A 126 20.83 0.27 7.26
N ASN A 127 19.62 -0.28 7.34
CA ASN A 127 18.44 0.27 6.68
C ASN A 127 17.55 1.10 7.62
N LEU A 128 17.87 1.21 8.91
CA LEU A 128 17.05 1.96 9.87
C LEU A 128 17.04 3.47 9.59
N ASN A 129 18.08 4.00 8.94
CA ASN A 129 18.20 5.42 8.60
C ASN A 129 17.12 5.92 7.62
N LYS A 130 16.50 5.02 6.87
CA LYS A 130 15.39 5.33 5.95
C LYS A 130 14.01 4.98 6.49
N VAL A 131 13.92 4.56 7.76
CA VAL A 131 12.66 4.21 8.42
C VAL A 131 12.18 5.38 9.28
N LYS A 132 10.91 5.73 9.15
CA LYS A 132 10.18 6.64 10.02
C LYS A 132 9.04 5.89 10.69
N VAL A 133 8.80 6.14 11.96
CA VAL A 133 7.70 5.54 12.72
C VAL A 133 6.72 6.65 13.09
N ILE A 134 5.48 6.51 12.65
CA ILE A 134 4.38 7.43 12.97
C ILE A 134 3.16 6.56 13.25
N GLU A 135 2.78 6.42 14.53
CA GLU A 135 1.72 5.47 14.94
C GLU A 135 0.37 5.82 14.32
N ASP A 136 0.01 7.11 14.29
CA ASP A 136 -1.24 7.57 13.67
C ASP A 136 -1.18 7.45 12.14
N ARG A 137 -2.12 6.69 11.56
CA ARG A 137 -2.12 6.37 10.13
C ARG A 137 -2.38 7.60 9.27
N LYS A 138 -3.26 8.50 9.73
CA LYS A 138 -3.55 9.75 9.05
C LYS A 138 -2.31 10.64 8.99
N GLU A 139 -1.60 10.79 10.10
CA GLU A 139 -0.36 11.56 10.21
C GLU A 139 0.75 10.94 9.35
N ALA A 140 0.87 9.61 9.35
CA ALA A 140 1.84 8.89 8.53
C ALA A 140 1.64 9.17 7.03
N ILE A 141 0.41 9.06 6.55
CA ILE A 141 0.05 9.36 5.15
C ILE A 141 0.32 10.83 4.85
N ASN A 142 -0.20 11.75 5.67
CA ASN A 142 0.01 13.19 5.46
C ASN A 142 1.48 13.59 5.44
N THR A 143 2.30 12.95 6.27
CA THR A 143 3.75 13.14 6.29
C THR A 143 4.37 12.70 4.97
N ALA A 144 4.03 11.51 4.47
CA ALA A 144 4.51 11.00 3.19
C ALA A 144 4.16 11.97 2.04
N LEU A 145 2.91 12.43 1.98
CA LEU A 145 2.45 13.36 0.95
C LEU A 145 3.14 14.73 1.02
N LYS A 146 3.38 15.22 2.25
CA LYS A 146 4.08 16.49 2.47
C LYS A 146 5.53 16.44 1.99
N GLU A 147 6.23 15.38 2.36
CA GLU A 147 7.66 15.16 2.07
C GLU A 147 7.93 14.65 0.63
N ALA A 148 6.87 14.35 -0.12
CA ALA A 148 6.94 13.84 -1.49
C ALA A 148 7.70 14.77 -2.44
N VAL A 149 8.54 14.21 -3.31
CA VAL A 149 9.24 14.94 -4.36
C VAL A 149 8.71 14.57 -5.76
N GLN A 150 8.91 15.46 -6.74
CA GLN A 150 8.50 15.20 -8.12
C GLN A 150 9.14 13.91 -8.66
N GLY A 151 8.34 13.02 -9.26
CA GLY A 151 8.77 11.71 -9.75
C GLY A 151 8.87 10.62 -8.68
N GLU A 152 8.44 10.88 -7.45
CA GLU A 152 8.27 9.88 -6.39
C GLU A 152 7.01 9.04 -6.62
N ILE A 153 7.07 7.77 -6.21
CA ILE A 153 5.90 6.91 -6.04
C ILE A 153 5.77 6.59 -4.55
N ILE A 154 4.61 6.89 -3.98
CA ILE A 154 4.25 6.53 -2.60
C ILE A 154 3.25 5.40 -2.64
N ILE A 155 3.60 4.25 -2.07
CA ILE A 155 2.69 3.10 -1.93
C ILE A 155 2.14 3.11 -0.51
N ILE A 156 0.82 3.24 -0.38
CA ILE A 156 0.10 3.07 0.89
C ILE A 156 -0.50 1.67 0.87
N ALA A 157 0.06 0.78 1.69
CA ALA A 157 -0.27 -0.64 1.70
C ALA A 157 -1.06 -1.06 2.95
N GLY A 158 -1.81 -2.15 2.80
CA GLY A 158 -2.49 -2.87 3.89
C GLY A 158 -4.01 -2.85 3.77
N LYS A 159 -4.61 -1.65 3.65
CA LYS A 159 -6.07 -1.47 3.73
C LYS A 159 -6.78 -1.52 2.39
N GLY A 160 -6.13 -1.09 1.31
CA GLY A 160 -6.72 -1.09 -0.03
C GLY A 160 -8.04 -0.33 -0.08
N HIS A 161 -9.15 -1.06 -0.22
CA HIS A 161 -10.50 -0.51 -0.33
C HIS A 161 -11.23 -0.42 1.03
N GLU A 162 -10.62 -0.90 2.13
CA GLU A 162 -11.20 -0.74 3.45
C GLU A 162 -11.30 0.73 3.84
N ASP A 163 -12.47 1.12 4.34
CA ASP A 163 -12.83 2.47 4.78
C ASP A 163 -12.95 2.57 6.30
N TYR A 164 -12.24 1.70 7.02
CA TYR A 164 -12.28 1.66 8.47
C TYR A 164 -10.96 1.28 9.12
N GLN A 165 -10.82 1.68 10.38
CA GLN A 165 -9.76 1.24 11.27
C GLN A 165 -10.34 0.57 12.53
N ILE A 166 -9.79 -0.58 12.92
CA ILE A 166 -10.24 -1.32 14.10
C ILE A 166 -9.32 -1.07 15.30
N ILE A 167 -9.83 -0.42 16.34
CA ILE A 167 -9.13 -0.15 17.61
C ILE A 167 -9.95 -0.75 18.76
N GLY A 168 -9.37 -1.74 19.45
CA GLY A 168 -10.11 -2.60 20.37
C GLY A 168 -11.26 -3.31 19.64
N SER A 169 -12.48 -3.07 20.10
CA SER A 169 -13.72 -3.54 19.48
C SER A 169 -14.40 -2.51 18.57
N GLN A 170 -13.85 -1.29 18.47
CA GLN A 170 -14.46 -0.20 17.71
C GLN A 170 -13.99 -0.21 16.26
N LYS A 171 -14.94 0.00 15.35
CA LYS A 171 -14.70 0.23 13.91
C LYS A 171 -14.91 1.72 13.65
N ILE A 172 -13.81 2.44 13.42
CA ILE A 172 -13.80 3.89 13.18
C ILE A 172 -13.69 4.13 11.68
N HIS A 173 -14.43 5.10 11.13
CA HIS A 173 -14.33 5.47 9.72
C HIS A 173 -12.92 6.00 9.41
N PHE A 174 -12.26 5.38 8.43
CA PHE A 174 -10.92 5.77 7.99
C PHE A 174 -10.61 5.14 6.62
N SER A 175 -10.42 5.96 5.58
CA SER A 175 -10.04 5.48 4.25
C SER A 175 -8.72 6.08 3.79
N ASP A 176 -7.76 5.22 3.45
CA ASP A 176 -6.48 5.66 2.86
C ASP A 176 -6.71 6.51 1.60
N TYR A 177 -7.71 6.14 0.79
CA TYR A 177 -8.07 6.86 -0.43
C TYR A 177 -8.58 8.27 -0.11
N GLU A 178 -9.52 8.40 0.83
CA GLU A 178 -10.09 9.70 1.23
C GLU A 178 -9.02 10.63 1.81
N GLU A 179 -8.13 10.10 2.66
CA GLU A 179 -7.03 10.88 3.23
C GLU A 179 -6.07 11.43 2.15
N VAL A 180 -5.91 10.70 1.03
CA VAL A 180 -5.08 11.17 -0.09
C VAL A 180 -5.81 12.22 -0.92
N ILE A 181 -7.04 11.97 -1.37
CA ILE A 181 -7.74 12.86 -2.30
C ILE A 181 -8.23 14.16 -1.66
N THR A 182 -8.37 14.21 -0.33
CA THR A 182 -8.72 15.44 0.41
C THR A 182 -7.51 16.29 0.76
N SER A 183 -6.29 15.79 0.51
CA SER A 183 -5.06 16.52 0.77
C SER A 183 -4.85 17.63 -0.27
N LYS A 184 -4.31 18.78 0.16
CA LYS A 184 -4.01 19.94 -0.71
C LYS A 184 -3.00 19.67 -1.86
N TYR A 185 -2.42 18.48 -1.90
CA TYR A 185 -1.48 18.04 -2.95
C TYR A 185 -2.19 17.34 -4.12
N PHE A 186 -3.51 17.25 -4.07
CA PHE A 186 -4.40 16.70 -5.10
C PHE A 186 -5.49 17.72 -5.42
#